data_AF-A0A831R2W6-F1
#
_entry.id   AF-A0A831R2W6-F1
#
_cell.length_a   1.000
_cell.length_b   1.000
_cell.length_c   1.000
_cell.angle_alpha   90.00
_cell.angle_beta   90.00
_cell.angle_gamma   90.00
#
_symmetry.space_group_name_H-M   'P 1'
#
loop_
_entity.id
_entity.type
_entity.pdbx_description
1 polymer ?
#
loop_
_entity_poly.entity_id
_entity_poly.type
_entity_poly.pdbx_seq_one_letter_code
_entity_poly.pdbx_strand_id
1 'polypeptide(L)' 'MLNFRVNHQATGQASFSLLESYARRQHFRRMANTLLAEKDDVLADLGYERRNLVAALGLPLRRDALRYLEERPRA' A
#
# COMPACT_ATOMS: atom_id res chain seq x y z
N MET A 1 -16.09 -29.28 7.35
CA MET A 1 -14.67 -29.07 7.00
C MET A 1 -14.59 -27.84 6.11
N LEU A 2 -14.19 -26.69 6.65
CA LEU A 2 -14.12 -25.41 5.94
C LEU A 2 -12.79 -25.31 5.19
N ASN A 3 -12.80 -25.63 3.89
CA ASN A 3 -11.64 -25.46 3.03
C ASN A 3 -11.64 -24.06 2.43
N PHE A 4 -10.97 -23.12 3.10
CA PHE A 4 -10.59 -21.84 2.49
C PHE A 4 -9.34 -22.04 1.62
N ARG A 5 -9.55 -22.36 0.34
CA ARG A 5 -8.49 -22.21 -0.67
C ARG A 5 -8.35 -20.73 -1.00
N VAL A 6 -7.39 -20.07 -0.38
CA VAL A 6 -6.96 -18.73 -0.77
C VAL A 6 -5.99 -18.88 -1.95
N ASN A 7 -6.54 -18.80 -3.17
CA ASN A 7 -5.73 -18.63 -4.38
C ASN A 7 -5.46 -17.13 -4.57
N HIS A 8 -4.28 -16.66 -4.15
CA HIS A 8 -3.76 -15.35 -4.54
C HIS A 8 -3.01 -15.45 -5.87
N GLN A 9 -3.76 -15.55 -6.97
CA GLN A 9 -3.28 -15.19 -8.30
C GLN A 9 -3.82 -13.80 -8.62
N ALA A 10 -3.13 -12.75 -8.18
CA ALA A 10 -3.53 -11.35 -8.35
C ALA A 10 -3.06 -10.78 -9.70
N THR A 11 -3.47 -11.41 -10.79
CA THR A 11 -3.44 -10.84 -12.14
C THR A 11 -4.86 -10.39 -12.51
N GLY A 12 -5.15 -9.12 -12.21
CA GLY A 12 -6.45 -8.50 -12.48
C GLY A 12 -6.73 -7.45 -11.42
N GLN A 13 -7.20 -6.28 -11.82
CA GLN A 13 -7.69 -5.27 -10.87
C GLN A 13 -8.82 -5.91 -10.07
N ALA A 14 -8.52 -6.37 -8.85
CA ALA A 14 -9.55 -6.82 -7.93
C ALA A 14 -10.46 -5.62 -7.69
N SER A 15 -11.67 -5.66 -8.25
CA SER A 15 -12.74 -4.71 -7.98
C SER A 15 -13.20 -4.96 -6.55
N PHE A 16 -12.42 -4.45 -5.63
CA PHE A 16 -12.71 -4.49 -4.22
C PHE A 16 -14.00 -3.74 -3.92
N SER A 17 -14.75 -4.20 -2.91
CA SER A 17 -15.85 -3.40 -2.40
C SER A 17 -15.33 -2.05 -1.89
N LEU A 18 -16.22 -1.06 -1.87
CA LEU A 18 -15.90 0.30 -1.41
C LEU A 18 -15.39 0.30 0.04
N LEU A 19 -15.97 -0.57 0.88
CA LEU A 19 -15.57 -0.77 2.27
C LEU A 19 -14.18 -1.39 2.39
N GLU A 20 -13.86 -2.42 1.62
CA GLU A 20 -12.53 -3.03 1.65
C GLU A 20 -11.45 -2.07 1.13
N SER A 21 -11.77 -1.30 0.07
CA SER A 21 -10.87 -0.28 -0.47
C SER A 21 -10.58 0.80 0.57
N TYR A 22 -11.60 1.21 1.31
CA TYR A 22 -11.47 2.13 2.43
C TYR A 22 -10.64 1.54 3.58
N ALA A 23 -10.90 0.28 3.97
CA ALA A 23 -10.15 -0.39 5.02
C ALA A 23 -8.66 -0.52 4.67
N ARG A 24 -8.33 -0.97 3.45
CA ARG A 24 -6.94 -1.02 2.96
C ARG A 24 -6.31 0.36 2.92
N ARG A 25 -7.04 1.38 2.46
CA ARG A 25 -6.52 2.75 2.45
C ARG A 25 -6.25 3.26 3.87
N GLN A 26 -7.11 2.93 4.83
CA GLN A 26 -6.91 3.37 6.20
C GLN A 26 -5.75 2.62 6.87
N HIS A 27 -5.59 1.33 6.58
CA HIS A 27 -4.41 0.58 6.99
C HIS A 27 -3.12 1.19 6.42
N PHE A 28 -3.11 1.48 5.11
CA PHE A 28 -2.00 2.15 4.45
C PHE A 28 -1.68 3.51 5.08
N ARG A 29 -2.70 4.33 5.36
CA ARG A 29 -2.51 5.63 6.01
C ARG A 29 -1.85 5.52 7.37
N ARG A 30 -2.26 4.56 8.20
CA ARG A 30 -1.64 4.34 9.52
C ARG A 30 -0.16 3.98 9.37
N MET A 31 0.13 3.00 8.52
CA MET A 31 1.50 2.56 8.25
C MET A 31 2.37 3.69 7.66
N ALA A 32 1.88 4.39 6.64
CA ALA A 32 2.59 5.48 6.00
C ALA A 32 2.85 6.64 6.98
N ASN A 33 1.91 6.97 7.86
CA ASN A 33 2.12 7.99 8.88
C ASN A 33 3.20 7.58 9.89
N THR A 34 3.24 6.31 10.29
CA THR A 34 4.33 5.79 11.14
C THR A 34 5.68 5.89 10.43
N LEU A 35 5.75 5.45 9.17
CA LEU A 35 6.98 5.55 8.37
C LEU A 35 7.43 7.00 8.16
N LEU A 36 6.50 7.91 7.87
CA LEU A 36 6.82 9.33 7.67
C LEU A 36 7.30 10.03 8.95
N ALA A 37 7.07 9.45 10.13
CA ALA A 37 7.66 9.96 11.37
C ALA A 37 9.15 9.60 11.52
N GLU A 38 9.62 8.59 10.79
CA GLU A 38 11.02 8.18 10.79
C GLU A 38 11.90 9.09 9.92
N LYS A 39 13.22 8.99 10.12
CA LYS A 39 14.22 9.71 9.32
C LYS A 39 14.33 9.13 7.91
N ASP A 40 14.81 9.94 6.97
CA ASP A 40 14.99 9.53 5.57
C ASP A 40 15.97 8.37 5.41
N ASP A 41 17.02 8.32 6.23
CA ASP A 41 18.01 7.23 6.22
C ASP A 41 17.35 5.88 6.59
N VAL A 42 16.48 5.89 7.61
CA VAL A 42 15.72 4.71 8.06
C VAL A 42 14.71 4.28 6.98
N LEU A 43 14.08 5.24 6.30
CA LEU A 43 13.19 4.94 5.18
C LEU A 43 13.94 4.30 4.02
N ALA A 44 15.13 4.81 3.69
CA ALA A 44 15.98 4.27 2.64
C ALA A 44 16.45 2.85 2.96
N ASP A 45 16.83 2.56 4.21
CA ASP A 45 17.16 1.20 4.66
C ASP A 45 15.99 0.21 4.49
N LEU A 46 14.75 0.71 4.63
CA LEU A 46 13.53 -0.07 4.40
C LEU A 46 13.13 -0.14 2.92
N GLY A 47 13.90 0.48 2.02
CA GLY A 47 13.64 0.54 0.59
C GLY A 47 12.48 1.48 0.21
N TYR A 48 12.16 2.44 1.07
CA TYR A 48 11.12 3.45 0.83
C TYR A 48 11.72 4.83 0.65
N GLU A 49 11.18 5.59 -0.30
CA GLU A 49 11.42 7.02 -0.37
C GLU A 49 10.24 7.78 0.24
N ARG A 50 10.53 8.80 1.08
CA ARG A 50 9.51 9.70 1.64
C ARG A 50 8.57 10.25 0.56
N ARG A 51 9.13 10.64 -0.59
CA ARG A 51 8.37 11.19 -1.73
C ARG A 51 7.36 10.18 -2.28
N ASN A 52 7.73 8.90 -2.34
CA ASN A 52 6.86 7.84 -2.82
C ASN A 52 5.72 7.56 -1.84
N LEU A 53 6.01 7.55 -0.53
CA LEU A 53 5.00 7.42 0.52
C LEU A 53 3.98 8.57 0.51
N VAL A 54 4.46 9.81 0.39
CA VAL A 54 3.58 11.00 0.32
C VAL A 54 2.74 10.97 -0.96
N ALA A 55 3.32 10.60 -2.10
CA ALA A 55 2.57 10.49 -3.35
C ALA A 55 1.49 9.40 -3.27
N ALA A 56 1.80 8.26 -2.65
CA ALA A 56 0.85 7.17 -2.42
C ALA A 56 -0.32 7.59 -1.50
N LEU A 57 -0.05 8.42 -0.49
CA LEU A 57 -1.08 9.01 0.38
C LEU A 57 -2.03 9.98 -0.34
N GLY A 58 -1.62 10.54 -1.47
CA GLY A 58 -2.44 11.44 -2.29
C GLY A 58 -3.34 10.73 -3.32
N LEU A 59 -3.20 9.42 -3.52
CA LEU A 59 -3.93 8.70 -4.57
C LEU A 59 -5.44 8.62 -4.32
N PRO A 60 -6.29 8.60 -5.35
CA PRO A 60 -7.72 8.38 -5.18
C PRO A 60 -8.00 6.97 -4.64
N LEU A 61 -9.11 6.76 -3.93
CA LEU A 61 -9.47 5.48 -3.30
C LEU A 61 -9.53 4.29 -4.29
N ARG A 62 -9.79 4.58 -5.57
CA ARG A 62 -9.84 3.59 -6.65
C ARG A 62 -8.47 3.06 -7.06
N ARG A 63 -7.38 3.73 -6.65
CA ARG A 63 -6.00 3.28 -6.87
C ARG A 63 -5.45 2.75 -5.55
N ASP A 64 -4.95 1.52 -5.60
CA ASP A 64 -4.27 0.93 -4.45
C ASP A 64 -2.92 1.63 -4.23
N ALA A 65 -2.76 2.22 -3.05
CA ALA A 65 -1.56 2.93 -2.67
C ALA A 65 -0.36 1.99 -2.43
N LEU A 66 -0.62 0.75 -2.03
CA LEU A 66 0.42 -0.27 -1.90
C LEU A 66 0.95 -0.69 -3.26
N ARG A 67 0.04 -0.98 -4.20
CA ARG A 67 0.42 -1.31 -5.58
C ARG A 67 1.25 -0.21 -6.23
N TYR A 68 0.90 1.05 -5.98
CA TYR A 68 1.68 2.19 -6.47
C TYR A 68 3.11 2.23 -5.93
N LEU A 69 3.34 1.78 -4.69
CA LEU A 69 4.70 1.65 -4.15
C LEU A 69 5.42 0.43 -4.74
N GLU A 70 4.73 -0.68 -4.95
CA GLU A 70 5.28 -1.89 -5.58
C GLU A 70 5.68 -1.68 -7.04
N GLU A 71 4.93 -0.85 -7.76
CA GLU A 71 5.20 -0.48 -9.15
C GLU A 71 6.39 0.49 -9.29
N ARG A 72 6.88 1.06 -8.19
CA ARG A 72 8.08 1.90 -8.19
C ARG A 72 9.28 1.08 -7.72
N PRO A 73 10.41 1.12 -8.45
CA PRO A 73 11.63 0.46 -8.01
C PRO A 73 12.03 1.00 -6.63
N ARG A 74 12.35 0.08 -5.71
CA ARG A 74 12.97 0.42 -4.43
C ARG A 74 14.31 1.08 -4.72
N ALA A 75 14.57 2.22 -4.07
CA ALA A 75 15.84 2.93 -4.16
C ALA A 75 16.97 2.09 -3.55
#